data_AF-A0A8X8XC39-F1
#
_entry.id   AF-A0A8X8XC39-F1
#
_cell.length_a   1.000
_cell.length_b   1.000
_cell.length_c   1.000
_cell.angle_alpha   90.00
_cell.angle_beta   90.00
_cell.angle_gamma   90.00
#
_symmetry.space_group_name_H-M   'P 1'
#
loop_
_entity.id
_entity.type
_entity.pdbx_description
1 polymer ?
#
loop_
_entity_poly.entity_id
_entity_poly.type
_entity_poly.pdbx_seq_one_letter_code
_entity_poly.pdbx_strand_id
1 'polypeptide(L)'
;MKEMWTTMASIMGVWAFGQSLLHTVFPPELRFASLKLFHRLFSYFSSYCYYDITEIDGVNTNELYNAVQLYLSSSASISGTRLSLTRGLNSSSITFGLSNNDRLTDSFKGATVEWEHVVTQRHSQTFSWRPLPEEKRGFTLRVRKKHKHLVLSSYLDFVMENANELRRRSQDRLLYTASSTPTPAAAHPWESVPFKHPSTFDTLAMDPANKAQIMADLLDFANGEAFYQKTGRATSSTAHPARGNPA
;
A
#
# COMPACT_ATOMS: atom_id res chain seq x y z
N MET A 1 42.17 -21.81 26.70
CA MET A 1 41.01 -21.56 27.59
C MET A 1 41.31 -20.44 28.59
N LYS A 2 42.24 -20.62 29.55
CA LYS A 2 42.56 -19.59 30.57
C LYS A 2 42.94 -18.22 29.99
N GLU A 3 43.71 -18.19 28.90
CA GLU A 3 44.13 -16.94 28.24
C GLU A 3 42.97 -16.14 27.61
N MET A 4 41.94 -16.82 27.08
CA MET A 4 40.72 -16.14 26.60
C MET A 4 39.95 -15.51 27.75
N TRP A 5 39.87 -16.17 28.90
CA TRP A 5 39.17 -15.62 30.07
C TRP A 5 39.89 -14.40 30.62
N THR A 6 41.23 -14.39 30.61
CA THR A 6 42.02 -13.24 31.06
C THR A 6 41.96 -12.06 30.10
N THR A 7 42.01 -12.30 28.78
CA THR A 7 41.84 -11.21 27.79
C THR A 7 40.43 -10.65 27.83
N MET A 8 39.42 -11.50 27.97
CA MET A 8 38.03 -11.06 28.11
C MET A 8 37.80 -10.25 29.40
N ALA A 9 38.37 -10.69 30.54
CA ALA A 9 38.31 -9.94 31.79
C ALA A 9 39.02 -8.58 31.70
N SER A 10 40.17 -8.52 31.02
CA SER A 10 40.89 -7.27 30.77
C SER A 10 40.09 -6.30 29.89
N ILE A 11 39.49 -6.79 28.79
CA ILE A 11 38.62 -5.98 27.91
C ILE A 11 37.40 -5.46 28.67
N MET A 12 36.77 -6.31 29.48
CA MET A 12 35.63 -5.92 30.33
C MET A 12 36.04 -4.85 31.36
N GLY A 13 37.22 -4.98 31.96
CA GLY A 13 37.76 -3.99 32.89
C GLY A 13 37.99 -2.63 32.22
N VAL A 14 38.61 -2.62 31.04
CA VAL A 14 38.82 -1.39 30.25
C VAL A 14 37.50 -0.77 29.82
N TRP A 15 36.52 -1.58 29.39
CA TRP A 15 35.18 -1.11 29.02
C TRP A 15 34.44 -0.50 30.21
N ALA A 16 34.42 -1.17 31.36
CA ALA A 16 33.74 -0.70 32.57
C ALA A 16 34.37 0.59 33.10
N PHE A 17 35.70 0.68 33.10
CA PHE A 17 36.42 1.89 33.49
C PHE A 17 36.14 3.03 32.50
N GLY A 18 36.18 2.76 31.19
CA GLY A 18 35.84 3.75 30.15
C GLY A 18 34.40 4.25 30.25
N GLN A 19 33.43 3.36 30.50
CA GLN A 19 32.04 3.73 30.76
C GLN A 19 31.92 4.58 32.04
N SER A 20 32.64 4.25 33.10
CA SER A 20 32.63 5.01 34.36
C SER A 20 33.23 6.42 34.20
N LEU A 21 34.28 6.58 33.40
CA LEU A 21 34.82 7.89 33.02
C LEU A 21 33.88 8.67 32.11
N LEU A 22 33.25 8.01 31.14
CA LEU A 22 32.25 8.63 30.27
C LEU A 22 31.08 9.18 31.10
N HIS A 23 30.52 8.30 31.95
CA HIS A 23 29.97 8.50 33.31
C HIS A 23 30.07 9.86 34.01
N THR A 24 31.31 10.21 34.32
CA THR A 24 31.67 11.24 35.30
C THR A 24 32.17 12.51 34.63
N VAL A 25 32.80 12.39 33.46
CA VAL A 25 33.42 13.50 32.73
C VAL A 25 32.44 14.18 31.77
N PHE A 26 31.56 13.42 31.10
CA PHE A 26 30.65 13.99 30.11
C PHE A 26 29.24 14.16 30.67
N PRO A 27 28.67 15.37 30.65
CA PRO A 27 27.26 15.61 30.94
C PRO A 27 26.35 14.76 30.04
N PRO A 28 25.16 14.35 30.51
CA PRO A 28 24.23 13.55 29.71
C PRO A 28 23.90 14.20 28.37
N GLU A 29 23.81 15.52 28.30
CA GLU A 29 23.50 16.29 27.09
C GLU A 29 24.57 16.11 26.00
N LEU A 30 25.85 16.07 26.37
CA LEU A 30 26.97 15.82 25.46
C LEU A 30 26.98 14.39 24.93
N ARG A 31 26.53 13.42 25.73
CA ARG A 31 26.37 12.04 25.28
C ARG A 31 25.23 11.90 24.28
N PHE A 32 24.09 12.53 24.54
CA PHE A 32 23.00 12.56 23.57
C PHE A 32 23.40 13.28 22.28
N ALA A 33 24.12 14.40 22.38
CA ALA A 33 24.62 15.12 21.22
C ALA A 33 25.63 14.30 20.39
N SER A 34 26.58 13.63 21.04
CA SER A 34 27.56 12.76 20.37
C SER A 34 26.91 11.53 19.73
N LEU A 35 25.95 10.88 20.39
CA LEU A 35 25.15 9.80 19.80
C LEU A 35 24.38 10.29 18.57
N LYS A 36 23.75 11.47 18.65
CA LYS A 36 23.03 12.07 17.52
C LYS A 36 23.98 12.39 16.37
N LEU A 37 25.17 12.93 16.66
CA LEU A 37 26.20 13.20 15.66
C LEU A 37 26.72 11.91 15.03
N PHE A 38 26.99 10.89 15.84
CA PHE A 38 27.45 9.58 15.37
C PHE A 38 26.39 8.92 14.48
N HIS A 39 25.12 8.95 14.90
CA HIS A 39 24.01 8.44 14.11
C HIS A 39 23.86 9.21 12.78
N ARG A 40 24.07 10.53 12.79
CA ARG A 40 24.08 11.36 11.59
C ARG A 40 25.25 11.00 10.66
N LEU A 41 26.45 10.82 11.20
CA LEU A 41 27.63 10.39 10.42
C LEU A 41 27.40 9.00 9.81
N PHE A 42 26.92 8.04 10.60
CA PHE A 42 26.63 6.69 10.13
C PHE A 42 25.53 6.68 9.06
N SER A 43 24.50 7.52 9.17
CA SER A 43 23.44 7.63 8.16
C SER A 43 23.93 8.26 6.85
N TYR A 44 24.94 9.14 6.90
CA TYR A 44 25.64 9.62 5.71
C TYR A 44 26.38 8.48 5.00
N PHE A 45 27.12 7.65 5.74
CA PHE A 45 27.86 6.50 5.19
C PHE A 45 26.97 5.31 4.80
N SER A 46 25.70 5.30 5.22
CA SER A 46 24.77 4.25 4.80
C SER A 46 24.62 4.21 3.27
N SER A 47 24.70 3.02 2.68
CA SER A 47 24.49 2.82 1.24
C SER A 47 23.02 2.78 0.84
N TYR A 48 22.10 2.81 1.80
CA TYR A 48 20.67 2.66 1.59
C TYR A 48 19.92 3.95 1.92
N CYS A 49 18.80 4.15 1.23
CA CYS A 49 17.76 5.11 1.53
C CYS A 49 16.51 4.35 2.01
N TYR A 50 15.79 4.98 2.93
CA TYR A 50 14.57 4.47 3.52
C TYR A 50 13.45 5.46 3.21
N TYR A 51 12.28 4.95 2.84
CA TYR A 51 11.07 5.74 2.60
C TYR A 51 9.93 5.13 3.38
N ASP A 52 9.32 5.91 4.26
CA ASP A 52 8.24 5.45 5.12
C ASP A 52 6.91 5.88 4.53
N ILE A 53 6.02 4.91 4.34
CA ILE A 53 4.66 5.09 3.84
C ILE A 53 3.72 4.70 4.98
N THR A 54 3.10 5.70 5.61
CA THR A 54 2.18 5.48 6.72
C THR A 54 0.78 5.14 6.23
N GLU A 55 0.06 4.28 6.96
CA GLU A 55 -1.34 3.93 6.67
C GLU A 55 -2.27 5.15 6.72
N ILE A 56 -2.02 6.05 7.65
CA ILE A 56 -2.82 7.27 7.86
C ILE A 56 -1.95 8.46 7.48
N ASP A 57 -2.48 9.32 6.60
CA ASP A 57 -1.92 10.63 6.29
C ASP A 57 -2.90 11.72 6.75
N GLY A 58 -2.56 12.38 7.86
CA GLY A 58 -3.45 13.30 8.55
C GLY A 58 -4.75 12.63 9.03
N VAL A 59 -5.85 12.91 8.33
CA VAL A 59 -7.20 12.38 8.63
C VAL A 59 -7.62 11.27 7.67
N ASN A 60 -6.95 11.14 6.53
CA ASN A 60 -7.31 10.19 5.49
C ASN A 60 -6.43 8.95 5.54
N THR A 61 -6.96 7.84 5.01
CA THR A 61 -6.13 6.68 4.70
C THR A 61 -5.26 6.99 3.48
N ASN A 62 -4.00 6.59 3.54
CA ASN A 62 -3.05 6.82 2.47
C ASN A 62 -3.32 5.85 1.32
N GLU A 63 -3.67 6.38 0.15
CA GLU A 63 -3.94 5.57 -1.04
C GLU A 63 -2.73 4.74 -1.46
N LEU A 64 -1.53 5.31 -1.34
CA LEU A 64 -0.27 4.61 -1.65
C LEU A 64 -0.06 3.41 -0.73
N TYR A 65 -0.41 3.53 0.55
CA TYR A 65 -0.33 2.41 1.49
C TYR A 65 -1.24 1.25 1.05
N ASN A 66 -2.49 1.56 0.68
CA ASN A 66 -3.45 0.55 0.22
C ASN A 66 -3.00 -0.10 -1.10
N ALA A 67 -2.42 0.67 -2.01
CA ALA A 67 -1.88 0.16 -3.27
C ALA A 67 -0.68 -0.77 -3.02
N VAL A 68 0.27 -0.36 -2.18
CA VAL A 68 1.43 -1.19 -1.79
C VAL A 68 0.97 -2.48 -1.13
N GLN A 69 0.03 -2.43 -0.19
CA GLN A 69 -0.50 -3.63 0.46
C GLN A 69 -1.10 -4.60 -0.55
N LEU A 70 -1.86 -4.09 -1.53
CA LEU A 70 -2.45 -4.93 -2.57
C LEU A 70 -1.41 -5.48 -3.54
N TYR A 71 -0.45 -4.66 -3.98
CA TYR A 71 0.65 -5.09 -4.85
C TYR A 71 1.47 -6.22 -4.21
N LEU A 72 1.91 -6.00 -2.97
CA LEU A 72 2.72 -6.96 -2.23
C LEU A 72 1.95 -8.25 -1.91
N SER A 73 0.62 -8.22 -1.86
CA SER A 73 -0.18 -9.41 -1.52
C SER A 73 0.09 -10.61 -2.43
N SER A 74 0.30 -10.35 -3.72
CA SER A 74 0.60 -11.38 -4.71
C SER A 74 1.92 -12.09 -4.39
N SER A 75 2.98 -11.30 -4.15
CA SER A 75 4.33 -11.79 -3.88
C SER A 75 4.45 -12.37 -2.46
N ALA A 76 3.75 -11.77 -1.50
CA ALA A 76 3.66 -12.24 -0.12
C ALA A 76 2.98 -13.61 -0.05
N SER A 77 1.95 -13.88 -0.86
CA SER A 77 1.28 -15.20 -0.86
C SER A 77 2.20 -16.35 -1.29
N ILE A 78 3.24 -16.06 -2.08
CA ILE A 78 4.19 -17.06 -2.58
C ILE A 78 5.41 -17.18 -1.67
N SER A 79 5.98 -16.05 -1.25
CA SER A 79 7.28 -16.00 -0.57
C SER A 79 7.21 -15.73 0.93
N GLY A 80 6.03 -15.38 1.46
CA GLY A 80 5.85 -14.97 2.84
C GLY A 80 5.93 -16.14 3.81
N THR A 81 6.60 -15.93 4.94
CA THR A 81 6.67 -16.94 6.02
C THR A 81 5.51 -16.79 7.01
N ARG A 82 5.08 -15.55 7.28
CA ARG A 82 3.95 -15.26 8.15
C ARG A 82 3.13 -14.11 7.59
N LEU A 83 1.87 -14.40 7.30
CA LEU A 83 0.97 -13.47 6.60
C LEU A 83 -0.27 -13.18 7.45
N SER A 84 -0.78 -11.95 7.34
CA SER A 84 -2.13 -11.60 7.76
C SER A 84 -3.08 -11.83 6.59
N LEU A 85 -4.27 -12.37 6.85
CA LEU A 85 -5.27 -12.60 5.81
C LEU A 85 -6.48 -11.73 6.12
N THR A 86 -6.87 -10.93 5.14
CA THR A 86 -8.07 -10.09 5.23
C THR A 86 -8.97 -10.34 4.03
N ARG A 87 -10.28 -10.17 4.24
CA ARG A 87 -11.29 -10.22 3.19
C ARG A 87 -12.21 -9.03 3.40
N GLY A 88 -12.39 -8.22 2.35
CA GLY A 88 -13.33 -7.11 2.38
C GLY A 88 -14.78 -7.60 2.49
N LEU A 89 -15.64 -6.74 3.04
CA LEU A 89 -17.09 -6.97 3.01
C LEU A 89 -17.54 -7.15 1.55
N ASN A 90 -18.37 -8.17 1.29
CA ASN A 90 -18.86 -8.51 -0.06
C ASN A 90 -17.77 -8.84 -1.10
N SER A 91 -16.51 -9.07 -0.66
CA SER A 91 -15.42 -9.54 -1.53
C SER A 91 -15.19 -11.04 -1.34
N SER A 92 -14.93 -11.74 -2.44
CA SER A 92 -14.56 -13.15 -2.45
C SER A 92 -13.05 -13.38 -2.49
N SER A 93 -12.29 -12.39 -2.97
CA SER A 93 -10.82 -12.41 -2.93
C SER A 93 -10.30 -12.23 -1.51
N ILE A 94 -9.25 -12.99 -1.17
CA ILE A 94 -8.50 -12.83 0.08
C ILE A 94 -7.25 -12.01 -0.22
N THR A 95 -7.01 -10.98 0.58
CA THR A 95 -5.78 -10.18 0.53
C THR A 95 -4.79 -10.71 1.55
N PHE A 96 -3.59 -11.03 1.10
CA PHE A 96 -2.48 -11.44 1.95
C PHE A 96 -1.65 -10.21 2.32
N GLY A 97 -1.61 -9.85 3.60
CA GLY A 97 -0.74 -8.80 4.13
C GLY A 97 0.51 -9.39 4.77
N LEU A 98 1.62 -8.64 4.73
CA LEU A 98 2.80 -9.01 5.52
C LEU A 98 2.50 -8.92 7.01
N SER A 99 3.08 -9.82 7.81
CA SER A 99 3.03 -9.72 9.27
C SER A 99 3.99 -8.64 9.80
N ASN A 100 3.90 -8.33 11.09
CA ASN A 100 4.71 -7.26 11.70
C ASN A 100 6.21 -7.56 11.60
N ASN A 101 6.98 -6.57 11.15
CA ASN A 101 8.43 -6.60 10.92
C ASN A 101 8.89 -7.67 9.92
N ASP A 102 7.96 -8.21 9.13
CA ASP A 102 8.31 -9.15 8.07
C ASP A 102 8.78 -8.38 6.84
N ARG A 103 9.67 -9.00 6.05
CA ARG A 103 10.33 -8.35 4.92
C ARG A 103 10.11 -9.11 3.63
N LEU A 104 9.93 -8.37 2.54
CA LEU A 104 9.80 -8.91 1.20
C LEU A 104 10.79 -8.21 0.27
N THR A 105 11.53 -9.01 -0.50
CA THR A 105 12.44 -8.48 -1.52
C THR A 105 11.77 -8.53 -2.88
N ASP A 106 11.89 -7.43 -3.62
CA ASP A 106 11.40 -7.26 -4.98
C ASP A 106 12.57 -6.80 -5.88
N SER A 107 12.41 -6.96 -7.20
CA SER A 107 13.40 -6.58 -8.20
C SER A 107 12.73 -5.82 -9.35
N PHE A 108 13.13 -4.57 -9.54
CA PHE A 108 12.61 -3.72 -10.62
C PHE A 108 13.75 -3.15 -11.45
N LYS A 109 13.72 -3.40 -12.77
CA LYS A 109 14.75 -2.96 -13.72
C LYS A 109 16.20 -3.30 -13.26
N GLY A 110 16.38 -4.46 -12.64
CA GLY A 110 17.67 -4.92 -12.10
C GLY A 110 18.09 -4.28 -10.77
N ALA A 111 17.29 -3.38 -10.19
CA ALA A 111 17.50 -2.85 -8.85
C ALA A 111 16.71 -3.66 -7.82
N THR A 112 17.41 -4.13 -6.79
CA THR A 112 16.79 -4.79 -5.64
C THR A 112 16.16 -3.75 -4.71
N VAL A 113 14.92 -4.02 -4.35
CA VAL A 113 14.09 -3.20 -3.47
C VAL A 113 13.60 -4.10 -2.33
N GLU A 114 13.68 -3.63 -1.09
CA GLU A 114 13.16 -4.39 0.05
C GLU A 114 12.03 -3.62 0.73
N TRP A 115 10.93 -4.31 0.98
CA TRP A 115 9.77 -3.84 1.71
C TRP A 115 9.77 -4.43 3.11
N GLU A 116 9.43 -3.62 4.09
CA GLU A 116 9.25 -4.01 5.48
C GLU A 116 7.90 -3.50 5.97
N HIS A 117 7.08 -4.37 6.55
CA HIS A 117 5.84 -3.94 7.20
C HIS A 117 6.12 -3.59 8.66
N VAL A 118 5.94 -2.33 9.02
CA VAL A 118 6.29 -1.80 10.34
C VAL A 118 5.02 -1.51 11.12
N VAL A 119 4.85 -2.18 12.27
CA VAL A 119 3.79 -1.90 13.24
C VAL A 119 4.41 -1.45 14.54
N THR A 120 4.09 -0.22 14.95
CA THR A 120 4.59 0.41 16.17
C THR A 120 3.42 0.78 17.07
N GLN A 121 3.56 0.57 18.38
CA GLN A 121 2.54 1.02 19.33
C GLN A 121 2.59 2.55 19.44
N ARG A 122 1.43 3.19 19.33
CA ARG A 122 1.23 4.58 19.72
C ARG A 122 1.10 4.64 21.23
N HIS A 123 1.76 5.63 21.82
CA HIS A 123 1.46 6.00 23.19
C HIS A 123 0.03 6.55 23.25
N SER A 124 -0.81 5.99 24.13
CA SER A 124 -2.19 6.43 24.27
C SER A 124 -2.20 7.90 24.73
N GLN A 125 -2.82 8.76 23.95
CA GLN A 125 -3.05 10.13 24.39
C GLN A 125 -4.24 10.14 25.35
N THR A 126 -4.05 10.65 26.56
CA THR A 126 -5.06 10.70 27.64
C THR A 126 -6.31 11.50 27.24
N PHE A 127 -6.18 12.41 26.27
CA PHE A 127 -7.28 13.21 25.74
C PHE A 127 -7.13 13.38 24.24
N SER A 128 -7.95 12.68 23.46
CA SER A 128 -8.02 12.83 22.01
C SER A 128 -9.48 12.97 21.60
N TRP A 129 -9.83 14.07 20.92
CA TRP A 129 -11.16 14.27 20.33
C TRP A 129 -11.51 13.23 19.25
N ARG A 130 -10.52 12.45 18.80
CA ARG A 130 -10.72 11.23 18.01
C ARG A 130 -9.83 10.11 18.53
N PRO A 131 -10.38 8.95 18.92
CA PRO A 131 -9.57 7.78 19.22
C PRO A 131 -8.87 7.32 17.94
N LEU A 132 -7.54 7.46 17.91
CA LEU A 132 -6.70 6.87 16.87
C LEU A 132 -6.44 5.40 17.24
N PRO A 133 -6.23 4.51 16.25
CA PRO A 133 -5.78 3.16 16.53
C PRO A 133 -4.53 3.18 17.41
N GLU A 134 -4.47 2.28 18.39
CA GLU A 134 -3.34 2.11 19.30
C GLU A 134 -2.06 1.71 18.56
N GLU A 135 -2.19 1.18 17.34
CA GLU A 135 -1.06 0.82 16.49
C GLU A 135 -0.91 1.82 15.34
N LYS A 136 0.32 2.23 15.06
CA LYS A 136 0.73 2.91 13.84
C LYS A 136 1.32 1.86 12.90
N ARG A 137 0.66 1.67 11.76
CA ARG A 137 1.10 0.78 10.68
C ARG A 137 1.66 1.57 9.52
N GLY A 138 2.61 0.98 8.81
CA GLY A 138 3.24 1.57 7.65
C GLY A 138 4.14 0.56 6.94
N PHE A 139 4.56 0.92 5.73
CA PHE A 139 5.60 0.20 5.01
C PHE A 139 6.85 1.04 4.94
N THR A 140 8.00 0.42 5.18
CA THR A 140 9.30 1.04 4.92
C THR A 140 9.90 0.41 3.68
N LEU A 141 10.25 1.26 2.73
CA LEU A 141 10.89 0.91 1.49
C LEU A 141 12.40 1.17 1.58
N ARG A 142 13.21 0.12 1.42
CA ARG A 142 14.67 0.19 1.45
C ARG A 142 15.26 0.02 0.05
N VAL A 143 15.95 1.05 -0.43
CA VAL A 143 16.57 1.09 -1.77
C VAL A 143 18.02 1.53 -1.68
N ARG A 144 18.91 1.02 -2.54
CA ARG A 144 20.30 1.49 -2.62
C ARG A 144 20.37 2.93 -3.14
N LYS A 145 21.15 3.79 -2.50
CA LYS A 145 21.35 5.21 -2.88
C LYS A 145 21.70 5.38 -4.36
N LYS A 146 22.48 4.45 -4.93
CA LYS A 146 22.88 4.45 -6.35
C LYS A 146 21.70 4.45 -7.34
N HIS A 147 20.58 3.84 -6.98
CA HIS A 147 19.40 3.71 -7.85
C HIS A 147 18.28 4.70 -7.51
N LYS A 148 18.47 5.55 -6.49
CA LYS A 148 17.43 6.44 -5.94
C LYS A 148 16.67 7.23 -7.01
N HIS A 149 17.38 7.98 -7.84
CA HIS A 149 16.76 8.97 -8.74
C HIS A 149 16.18 8.35 -10.01
N LEU A 150 16.71 7.21 -10.46
CA LEU A 150 16.28 6.54 -11.69
C LEU A 150 15.12 5.57 -11.46
N VAL A 151 15.02 5.02 -10.24
CA VAL A 151 14.13 3.90 -9.97
C VAL A 151 12.95 4.29 -9.09
N LEU A 152 13.10 5.18 -8.11
CA LEU A 152 12.07 5.34 -7.08
C LEU A 152 10.70 5.79 -7.64
N SER A 153 10.65 6.88 -8.40
CA SER A 153 9.39 7.39 -8.96
C SER A 153 8.76 6.37 -9.90
N SER A 154 9.51 5.91 -10.91
CA SER A 154 9.03 4.92 -11.86
C SER A 154 8.63 3.59 -11.21
N TYR A 155 9.26 3.21 -10.09
CA TYR A 155 8.88 2.00 -9.34
C TYR A 155 7.58 2.21 -8.57
N LEU A 156 7.41 3.35 -7.91
CA LEU A 156 6.15 3.65 -7.22
C LEU A 156 4.98 3.76 -8.21
N ASP A 157 5.20 4.37 -9.37
CA ASP A 157 4.19 4.42 -10.45
C ASP A 157 3.84 3.00 -10.94
N PHE A 158 4.86 2.16 -11.13
CA PHE A 158 4.67 0.75 -11.49
C PHE A 158 3.88 -0.03 -10.42
N VAL A 159 4.19 0.18 -9.14
CA VAL A 159 3.46 -0.44 -8.02
C VAL A 159 2.00 0.01 -8.02
N MET A 160 1.74 1.31 -8.24
CA MET A 160 0.39 1.87 -8.32
C MET A 160 -0.40 1.29 -9.49
N GLU A 161 0.18 1.22 -10.69
CA GLU A 161 -0.51 0.66 -11.86
C GLU A 161 -0.83 -0.82 -11.66
N ASN A 162 0.13 -1.62 -11.19
CA ASN A 162 -0.11 -3.04 -10.91
C ASN A 162 -1.15 -3.24 -9.81
N ALA A 163 -1.12 -2.42 -8.75
CA ALA A 163 -2.13 -2.47 -7.71
C ALA A 163 -3.53 -2.15 -8.26
N ASN A 164 -3.63 -1.18 -9.17
CA ASN A 164 -4.89 -0.84 -9.83
C ASN A 164 -5.37 -1.96 -10.77
N GLU A 165 -4.48 -2.58 -11.55
CA GLU A 165 -4.80 -3.76 -12.35
C GLU A 165 -5.27 -4.94 -11.49
N LEU A 166 -4.57 -5.21 -10.39
CA LEU A 166 -4.95 -6.25 -9.43
C LEU A 166 -6.31 -5.95 -8.81
N ARG A 167 -6.54 -4.69 -8.41
CA ARG A 167 -7.84 -4.26 -7.88
C ARG A 167 -8.94 -4.47 -8.91
N ARG A 168 -8.75 -4.06 -10.17
CA ARG A 168 -9.71 -4.26 -11.26
C ARG A 168 -10.00 -5.75 -11.49
N ARG A 169 -8.97 -6.61 -11.39
CA ARG A 169 -9.10 -8.06 -11.59
C ARG A 169 -9.77 -8.77 -10.41
N SER A 170 -9.49 -8.36 -9.18
CA SER A 170 -10.01 -8.97 -7.96
C SER A 170 -11.35 -8.38 -7.51
N GLN A 171 -11.76 -7.25 -8.10
CA GLN A 171 -13.01 -6.59 -7.77
C GLN A 171 -14.18 -7.45 -8.28
N ASP A 172 -14.92 -8.01 -7.33
CA ASP A 172 -16.19 -8.63 -7.61
C ASP A 172 -17.16 -7.58 -8.18
N ARG A 173 -17.90 -7.97 -9.22
CA ARG A 173 -19.03 -7.17 -9.69
C ARG A 173 -20.06 -7.13 -8.56
N LEU A 174 -20.55 -5.95 -8.23
CA LEU A 174 -21.58 -5.76 -7.21
C LEU A 174 -22.87 -5.25 -7.86
N LEU A 175 -24.00 -5.77 -7.41
CA LEU A 175 -25.31 -5.21 -7.73
C LEU A 175 -25.73 -4.27 -6.61
N TYR A 176 -25.98 -3.02 -6.95
CA TYR A 176 -26.43 -2.01 -5.99
C TYR A 176 -27.94 -1.83 -6.08
N THR A 177 -28.61 -1.83 -4.94
CA THR A 177 -30.05 -1.57 -4.80
C THR A 177 -30.27 -0.41 -3.83
N ALA A 178 -31.28 0.40 -4.07
CA ALA A 178 -31.65 1.45 -3.12
C ALA A 178 -32.01 0.81 -1.78
N SER A 179 -31.49 1.38 -0.68
CA SER A 179 -31.77 0.84 0.65
C SER A 179 -33.27 0.94 0.96
N SER A 180 -33.82 -0.13 1.52
CA SER A 180 -35.24 -0.23 1.88
C SER A 180 -35.59 0.65 3.09
N THR A 181 -34.59 0.99 3.92
CA THR A 181 -34.76 1.83 5.12
C THR A 181 -33.88 3.07 5.05
N PRO A 182 -34.31 4.12 4.32
CA PRO A 182 -33.63 5.41 4.32
C PRO A 182 -33.81 6.07 5.70
N THR A 183 -33.04 5.65 6.68
CA THR A 183 -32.92 6.37 7.95
C THR A 183 -31.95 7.53 7.73
N PRO A 184 -32.21 8.72 8.30
CA PRO A 184 -31.28 9.85 8.22
C PRO A 184 -29.91 9.57 8.86
N ALA A 185 -29.77 8.44 9.59
CA ALA A 185 -28.52 7.94 10.15
C ALA A 185 -27.76 6.96 9.23
N ALA A 186 -28.40 6.40 8.20
CA ALA A 186 -27.74 5.55 7.22
C ALA A 186 -26.90 6.41 6.28
N ALA A 187 -25.58 6.38 6.46
CA ALA A 187 -24.64 7.18 5.69
C ALA A 187 -24.60 6.84 4.18
N HIS A 188 -25.17 5.71 3.76
CA HIS A 188 -25.14 5.24 2.37
C HIS A 188 -26.54 4.86 1.88
N PRO A 189 -27.08 5.54 0.84
CA PRO A 189 -28.42 5.27 0.32
C PRO A 189 -28.52 4.01 -0.54
N TRP A 190 -27.40 3.32 -0.78
CA TRP A 190 -27.29 2.14 -1.62
C TRP A 190 -26.76 0.96 -0.82
N GLU A 191 -27.44 -0.18 -0.94
CA GLU A 191 -26.96 -1.47 -0.48
C GLU A 191 -26.36 -2.24 -1.65
N SER A 192 -25.37 -3.10 -1.38
CA SER A 192 -24.69 -3.88 -2.42
C SER A 192 -24.64 -5.36 -2.08
N VAL A 193 -24.78 -6.19 -3.12
CA VAL A 193 -24.60 -7.64 -3.02
C VAL A 193 -23.63 -8.13 -4.11
N PRO A 194 -22.79 -9.14 -3.84
CA PRO A 194 -21.94 -9.73 -4.86
C PRO A 194 -22.75 -10.28 -6.03
N PHE A 195 -22.43 -9.85 -7.25
CA PHE A 195 -23.06 -10.28 -8.49
C PHE A 195 -22.15 -11.23 -9.27
N LYS A 196 -22.37 -12.53 -9.09
CA LYS A 196 -21.63 -13.61 -9.76
C LYS A 196 -22.49 -14.27 -10.82
N HIS A 197 -22.57 -13.64 -12.00
CA HIS A 197 -23.24 -14.23 -13.16
C HIS A 197 -22.22 -14.75 -14.19
N PRO A 198 -22.40 -15.97 -14.73
CA PRO A 198 -21.48 -16.55 -15.70
C PRO A 198 -21.58 -15.90 -17.08
N SER A 199 -22.69 -15.21 -17.40
CA SER A 199 -22.84 -14.60 -18.72
C SER A 199 -21.87 -13.45 -18.96
N THR A 200 -21.20 -13.55 -20.09
CA THR A 200 -20.42 -12.51 -20.74
C THR A 200 -21.16 -12.01 -21.98
N PHE A 201 -20.69 -10.91 -22.59
CA PHE A 201 -21.19 -10.50 -23.91
C PHE A 201 -21.10 -11.64 -24.93
N ASP A 202 -20.08 -12.51 -24.85
CA ASP A 202 -19.91 -13.69 -25.72
C ASP A 202 -21.05 -14.69 -25.62
N THR A 203 -21.55 -14.92 -24.42
CA THR A 203 -22.67 -15.83 -24.18
C THR A 203 -24.04 -15.18 -24.33
N LEU A 204 -24.10 -13.86 -24.50
CA LEU A 204 -25.35 -13.13 -24.64
C LEU A 204 -25.94 -13.39 -26.03
N ALA A 205 -27.13 -13.98 -26.07
CA ALA A 205 -27.86 -14.21 -27.31
C ALA A 205 -28.37 -12.87 -27.88
N MET A 206 -27.63 -12.32 -28.83
CA MET A 206 -27.91 -11.06 -29.54
C MET A 206 -27.43 -11.18 -30.98
N ASP A 207 -28.01 -10.39 -31.89
CA ASP A 207 -27.51 -10.26 -33.25
C ASP A 207 -26.00 -9.87 -33.26
N PRO A 208 -25.12 -10.61 -33.97
CA PRO A 208 -23.68 -10.38 -33.94
C PRO A 208 -23.26 -8.99 -34.41
N ALA A 209 -23.96 -8.41 -35.40
CA ALA A 209 -23.62 -7.09 -35.93
C ALA A 209 -23.95 -6.00 -34.90
N ASN A 210 -25.15 -6.04 -34.31
CA ASN A 210 -25.54 -5.13 -33.23
C ASN A 210 -24.61 -5.25 -32.01
N LYS A 211 -24.25 -6.48 -31.62
CA LYS A 211 -23.34 -6.72 -30.51
C LYS A 211 -21.95 -6.12 -30.77
N ALA A 212 -21.40 -6.32 -31.96
CA ALA A 212 -20.10 -5.75 -32.33
C ALA A 212 -20.13 -4.22 -32.31
N GLN A 213 -21.22 -3.61 -32.80
CA GLN A 213 -21.39 -2.16 -32.76
C GLN A 213 -21.45 -1.62 -31.33
N ILE A 214 -22.25 -2.24 -30.45
CA ILE A 214 -22.36 -1.82 -29.04
C ILE A 214 -21.00 -1.96 -28.34
N MET A 215 -20.28 -3.07 -28.57
CA MET A 215 -18.96 -3.25 -27.97
C MET A 215 -17.94 -2.22 -28.45
N ALA A 216 -17.94 -1.90 -29.75
CA ALA A 216 -17.06 -0.87 -30.31
C ALA A 216 -17.35 0.51 -29.70
N ASP A 217 -18.62 0.91 -29.65
CA ASP A 217 -19.03 2.19 -29.05
C ASP A 217 -18.65 2.29 -27.56
N LEU A 218 -18.86 1.22 -26.80
CA LEU A 218 -18.48 1.16 -25.39
C LEU A 218 -16.95 1.24 -25.19
N LEU A 219 -16.16 0.61 -26.06
CA LEU A 219 -14.69 0.68 -26.03
C LEU A 219 -14.20 2.09 -26.40
N ASP A 220 -14.78 2.69 -27.43
CA ASP A 220 -14.45 4.06 -27.84
C ASP A 220 -14.81 5.06 -26.73
N PHE A 221 -15.96 4.90 -26.08
CA PHE A 221 -16.35 5.70 -24.93
C PHE A 221 -15.38 5.54 -23.76
N ALA A 222 -15.02 4.29 -23.42
CA ALA A 222 -14.10 3.99 -22.32
C ALA A 222 -12.69 4.56 -22.57
N ASN A 223 -12.20 4.53 -23.81
CA ASN A 223 -10.91 5.08 -24.19
C ASN A 223 -10.94 6.59 -24.46
N GLY A 224 -12.14 7.19 -24.55
CA GLY A 224 -12.37 8.57 -24.95
C GLY A 224 -12.17 9.62 -23.85
N GLU A 225 -11.71 9.25 -22.66
CA GLU A 225 -11.62 10.16 -21.51
C GLU A 225 -10.91 11.49 -21.83
N ALA A 226 -9.74 11.43 -22.47
CA ALA A 226 -8.96 12.60 -22.85
C ALA A 226 -9.72 13.55 -23.80
N PHE A 227 -10.57 13.00 -24.67
CA PHE A 227 -11.41 13.78 -25.58
C PHE A 227 -12.49 14.56 -24.81
N TYR A 228 -13.17 13.90 -23.85
CA TYR A 228 -14.20 14.55 -23.04
C TYR A 228 -13.61 15.62 -22.11
N GLN A 229 -12.46 15.34 -21.48
CA GLN A 229 -11.74 16.32 -20.67
C GLN A 229 -11.34 17.55 -21.49
N LYS A 230 -10.83 17.36 -22.71
CA LYS A 230 -10.43 18.46 -23.61
C LYS A 230 -11.61 19.31 -24.09
N THR A 231 -12.75 18.68 -24.37
CA THR A 231 -13.93 19.36 -24.90
C THR A 231 -14.85 19.94 -23.83
N GLY A 232 -14.59 19.65 -22.54
CA GLY A 232 -15.41 20.10 -21.41
C GLY A 232 -16.81 19.47 -21.39
N ARG A 233 -17.03 18.40 -22.16
CA ARG A 233 -18.31 17.70 -22.22
C ARG A 233 -18.41 16.71 -21.07
N ALA A 234 -19.62 16.54 -20.54
CA ALA A 234 -19.88 15.54 -19.51
C ALA A 234 -19.57 14.13 -20.05
N THR A 235 -18.84 13.34 -19.26
CA THR A 235 -18.53 11.93 -19.51
C THR A 235 -19.74 11.04 -19.20
N SER A 236 -20.84 11.24 -19.94
CA SER A 236 -22.04 10.40 -19.86
C SER A 236 -22.43 9.93 -21.26
N SER A 237 -22.60 8.62 -21.43
CA SER A 237 -23.20 8.03 -22.63
C SER A 237 -24.65 7.66 -22.36
N THR A 238 -25.56 8.05 -23.24
CA THR A 238 -26.97 7.64 -23.23
C THR A 238 -27.23 6.76 -24.44
N ALA A 239 -27.61 5.51 -24.20
CA ALA A 239 -28.05 4.63 -25.26
C ALA A 239 -29.36 5.16 -25.87
N HIS A 240 -29.31 5.61 -27.12
CA HIS A 240 -30.54 5.88 -27.86
C HIS A 240 -31.12 4.56 -28.37
N PRO A 241 -32.38 4.21 -28.03
CA PRO A 241 -33.00 3.04 -28.62
C PRO A 241 -33.06 3.23 -30.14
N ALA A 242 -32.58 2.23 -30.88
CA ALA A 242 -32.72 2.20 -32.32
C ALA A 242 -34.20 2.41 -32.66
N ARG A 243 -34.51 3.52 -33.35
CA ARG A 243 -35.83 3.71 -33.97
C ARG A 243 -35.98 2.57 -34.98
N GLY A 244 -36.71 1.54 -34.59
CA GLY A 244 -37.19 0.54 -35.53
C GLY A 244 -37.98 1.27 -36.61
N ASN A 245 -37.52 1.19 -37.85
CA ASN A 245 -38.31 1.63 -38.99
C ASN A 245 -39.56 0.74 -39.03
N PRO A 246 -40.77 1.31 -38.94
CA PRO A 246 -41.98 0.53 -39.18
C PRO A 246 -41.97 0.09 -40.65
N ALA A 247 -42.09 -1.22 -40.86
CA ALA A 247 -42.48 -1.80 -42.14
C ALA A 247 -44.02 -1.77 -42.26
#